data_AF-X1GIS5-F1
#
_entry.id   AF-X1GIS5-F1
#
_cell.length_a   1.000
_cell.length_b   1.000
_cell.length_c   1.000
_cell.angle_alpha   90.00
_cell.angle_beta   90.00
_cell.angle_gamma   90.00
#
_symmetry.space_group_name_H-M   'P 1'
#
loop_
_entity.id
_entity.type
_entity.pdbx_description
1 polymer ?
#
loop_
_entity_poly.entity_id
_entity_poly.type
_entity_poly.pdbx_seq_one_letter_code
_entity_poly.pdbx_strand_id
1 'polypeptide(L)' 'MNLKLTTIHYSLATIKGGIMVLIVGLTGGIVSGKSTVASMFKDLGAKIVDADELGHSVILPHRPTWEKIT' A
#
# COMPACT_ATOMS: atom_id res chain seq x y z
N MET A 1 2.74 -25.88 -4.90
CA MET A 1 2.21 -24.64 -4.30
C MET A 1 2.96 -23.48 -4.92
N ASN A 2 2.60 -23.12 -6.16
CA ASN A 2 3.31 -22.11 -6.96
C ASN A 2 2.72 -20.73 -6.61
N LEU A 3 3.34 -20.04 -5.64
CA LEU A 3 3.12 -18.62 -5.42
C LEU A 3 3.56 -17.87 -6.68
N LYS A 4 2.63 -17.63 -7.62
CA LYS A 4 2.80 -16.61 -8.66
C LYS A 4 3.02 -15.29 -7.92
N LEU A 5 4.28 -14.90 -7.89
CA LEU A 5 4.84 -13.83 -7.08
C LEU A 5 3.98 -12.56 -7.14
N THR A 6 3.59 -12.09 -5.96
CA THR A 6 3.33 -10.67 -5.72
C THR A 6 4.55 -9.92 -6.26
N THR A 7 4.37 -9.09 -7.29
CA THR A 7 5.47 -8.30 -7.85
C THR A 7 5.77 -7.19 -6.87
N ILE A 8 7.03 -7.10 -6.45
CA ILE A 8 7.48 -6.09 -5.51
C ILE A 8 8.20 -5.02 -6.31
N HIS A 9 7.64 -3.82 -6.33
CA HIS A 9 8.34 -2.63 -6.82
C HIS A 9 8.92 -1.89 -5.62
N TYR A 10 10.14 -1.39 -5.71
CA TYR A 10 10.71 -0.56 -4.65
C TYR A 10 11.38 0.69 -5.21
N SER A 11 11.38 1.74 -4.42
CA SER A 11 12.02 3.02 -4.74
C SER A 11 12.57 3.65 -3.47
N LEU A 12 13.68 4.36 -3.60
CA LEU A 12 14.22 5.20 -2.54
C LEU A 12 13.58 6.59 -2.63
N ALA A 13 13.03 7.07 -1.52
CA ALA A 13 12.47 8.40 -1.42
C ALA A 13 13.16 9.18 -0.30
N THR A 14 13.32 10.48 -0.51
CA THR A 14 13.82 11.39 0.53
C THR A 14 12.63 12.11 1.16
N ILE A 15 12.46 11.97 2.48
CA ILE A 15 11.44 12.71 3.23
C ILE A 15 12.02 14.02 3.78
N LYS A 16 11.15 14.99 4.11
CA LYS A 16 11.54 16.27 4.70
C LYS A 16 12.49 16.03 5.88
N GLY A 17 13.71 16.55 5.78
CA GLY A 17 14.80 16.33 6.75
C GLY A 17 16.00 15.53 6.22
N GLY A 18 15.99 15.10 4.95
CA GLY A 18 17.13 14.41 4.33
C GLY A 18 17.24 12.93 4.67
N ILE A 19 16.24 12.37 5.36
CA ILE A 19 16.18 10.95 5.68
C ILE A 19 15.74 10.19 4.43
N MET A 20 16.55 9.20 4.03
CA MET A 20 16.17 8.25 2.99
C MET A 20 15.25 7.18 3.57
N VAL A 21 14.14 6.93 2.87
CA VAL A 21 13.21 5.86 3.18
C VAL A 21 13.08 4.93 1.98
N LEU A 22 13.00 3.63 2.25
CA LEU A 22 12.68 2.63 1.24
C LEU A 22 11.16 2.50 1.14
N ILE A 23 10.61 2.80 -0.03
CA ILE A 23 9.20 2.60 -0.34
C ILE A 23 9.08 1.29 -1.12
N VAL A 24 8.21 0.40 -0.65
CA VAL A 24 7.97 -0.91 -1.27
C VAL A 24 6.49 -1.00 -1.64
N GLY A 25 6.20 -1.12 -2.94
CA GLY A 25 4.88 -1.38 -3.50
C GLY A 25 4.66 -2.88 -3.69
N LEU A 26 3.66 -3.42 -3.01
CA LEU A 26 3.23 -4.81 -3.15
C LEU A 26 2.08 -4.91 -4.14
N THR A 27 2.33 -5.45 -5.33
CA THR A 27 1.30 -5.62 -6.38
C THR A 27 1.04 -7.10 -6.65
N GLY A 28 -0.19 -7.47 -6.97
CA GLY A 28 -0.57 -8.88 -7.21
C GLY A 28 -2.07 -9.04 -7.40
N GLY A 29 -2.50 -10.17 -7.97
CA GLY A 29 -3.92 -10.45 -8.23
C GLY A 29 -4.78 -10.65 -6.97
N ILE A 30 -6.10 -10.76 -7.15
CA ILE A 30 -7.02 -11.09 -6.05
C ILE A 30 -6.64 -12.47 -5.51
N VAL A 31 -6.60 -12.64 -4.18
CA VAL A 31 -6.10 -13.85 -3.47
C VAL A 31 -4.58 -14.12 -3.60
N SER A 32 -3.76 -13.16 -4.04
CA SER A 32 -2.30 -13.38 -4.16
C SER A 32 -1.50 -13.32 -2.85
N GLY A 33 -2.15 -13.13 -1.70
CA GLY A 33 -1.47 -13.07 -0.39
C GLY A 33 -0.77 -11.76 -0.06
N LYS A 34 -1.13 -10.64 -0.73
CA LYS A 34 -0.56 -9.30 -0.45
C LYS A 34 -0.66 -8.91 1.03
N SER A 35 -1.81 -9.11 1.64
CA SER A 35 -2.04 -8.80 3.06
C SER A 35 -1.17 -9.64 4.00
N THR A 36 -0.86 -10.88 3.62
CA THR A 36 0.07 -11.75 4.37
C THR A 36 1.49 -11.20 4.31
N VAL A 37 1.97 -10.82 3.12
CA VAL A 37 3.30 -10.22 2.95
C VAL A 37 3.37 -8.86 3.66
N ALA A 38 2.32 -8.04 3.58
CA ALA A 38 2.23 -6.79 4.32
C ALA A 38 2.30 -7.01 5.84
N SER A 39 1.65 -8.05 6.37
CA SER A 39 1.77 -8.41 7.79
C SER A 39 3.20 -8.79 8.18
N MET A 40 3.89 -9.58 7.34
CA MET A 40 5.30 -9.93 7.58
C MET A 40 6.19 -8.69 7.62
N PHE A 41 5.99 -7.73 6.71
CA PHE A 41 6.72 -6.46 6.74
C PHE A 41 6.39 -5.63 7.99
N LYS A 42 5.14 -5.63 8.43
CA LYS A 42 4.70 -4.97 9.66
C LYS A 42 5.40 -5.54 10.88
N ASP A 43 5.52 -6.86 10.97
CA ASP A 43 6.20 -7.55 12.08
C ASP A 43 7.70 -7.22 12.13
N LEU A 44 8.30 -6.90 10.98
CA LEU A 44 9.68 -6.40 10.87
C LEU A 44 9.81 -4.90 11.15
N GLY A 45 8.73 -4.21 11.53
CA GLY A 45 8.73 -2.79 11.88
C GLY A 45 8.45 -1.83 10.72
N ALA A 46 8.10 -2.34 9.54
CA ALA A 46 7.70 -1.47 8.43
C ALA A 46 6.34 -0.82 8.70
N LYS A 47 6.22 0.45 8.31
CA LYS A 47 4.90 1.11 8.25
C LYS A 47 4.17 0.64 7.00
N ILE A 48 3.00 0.06 7.19
CA ILE A 48 2.13 -0.38 6.08
C ILE A 48 1.19 0.76 5.70
N VAL A 49 1.09 1.02 4.40
CA VAL A 49 0.11 1.94 3.81
C VAL A 49 -0.79 1.11 2.91
N ASP A 50 -2.06 0.99 3.29
CA ASP A 50 -3.05 0.24 2.51
C ASP A 50 -3.77 1.19 1.54
N ALA A 51 -3.58 0.96 0.25
CA ALA A 51 -4.19 1.77 -0.80
C ALA A 51 -5.71 1.53 -0.93
N ASP A 52 -6.18 0.31 -0.65
CA ASP A 52 -7.60 -0.04 -0.73
C ASP A 52 -8.37 0.65 0.40
N GLU A 53 -7.82 0.65 1.62
CA GLU A 53 -8.40 1.38 2.76
C GLU A 53 -8.45 2.90 2.49
N LEU A 54 -7.35 3.48 2.01
CA LEU A 54 -7.30 4.90 1.67
C LEU A 54 -8.28 5.26 0.56
N GLY A 55 -8.38 4.44 -0.49
CA GLY A 55 -9.34 4.60 -1.57
C GLY A 55 -10.78 4.61 -1.07
N HIS A 56 -11.14 3.68 -0.18
CA HIS A 56 -12.46 3.66 0.44
C HIS A 56 -12.71 4.89 1.33
N SER A 57 -11.71 5.36 2.07
CA SER A 57 -11.86 6.50 2.97
C SER A 57 -12.15 7.82 2.24
N VAL A 58 -11.60 8.02 1.04
CA VAL A 58 -11.76 9.25 0.27
C VAL A 58 -13.10 9.32 -0.46
N ILE A 59 -13.75 8.17 -0.69
CA ILE A 59 -15.08 8.07 -1.31
C ILE A 59 -16.20 8.01 -0.28
N LEU A 60 -15.94 8.29 1.00
CA LEU A 60 -17.01 8.40 1.98
C LEU A 60 -17.88 9.65 1.71
N PRO A 61 -19.19 9.61 2.00
CA PRO A 61 -20.07 10.77 1.89
C PRO A 61 -19.49 11.99 2.60
N HIS A 62 -19.69 13.18 2.02
CA HIS A 62 -19.17 14.46 2.52
C HIS A 62 -17.65 14.64 2.44
N ARG A 63 -16.94 13.80 1.67
CA ARG A 63 -15.53 14.03 1.33
C ARG A 63 -15.39 14.76 0.00
N PRO A 64 -14.30 15.54 -0.20
CA PRO A 64 -14.09 16.31 -1.43
C PRO A 64 -14.12 15.47 -2.72
N THR A 65 -13.78 14.18 -2.63
CA THR A 65 -13.77 13.26 -3.76
C THR A 65 -15.17 12.68 -4.06
N TRP A 66 -16.07 12.63 -3.08
CA TRP A 66 -17.45 12.13 -3.23
C TRP A 66 -18.27 12.97 -4.21
N GLU A 67 -18.11 14.29 -4.17
CA GLU A 67 -18.82 15.25 -5.03
C GLU A 67 -18.38 15.18 -6.50
N LYS A 68 -17.24 14.54 -6.81
CA LYS A 68 -16.74 14.40 -8.19
C LYS A 68 -17.14 13.10 -8.87
N ILE A 69 -17.61 12.12 -8.10
CA ILE A 69 -17.99 10.79 -8.58
C ILE A 69 -19.51 10.56 -8.57
N THR A 70 -20.27 11.48 -7.97
CA THR A 70 -21.75 11.51 -7.96
C THR A 70 -22.23 12.55 -8.95
#